data_AF-A0A094AU38-F1
#
_entry.id   AF-A0A094AU38-F1
#
_cell.length_a   1.000
_cell.length_b   1.000
_cell.length_c   1.000
_cell.angle_alpha   90.00
_cell.angle_beta   90.00
_cell.angle_gamma   90.00
#
_symmetry.space_group_name_H-M   'P 1'
#
loop_
_entity.id
_entity.type
_entity.pdbx_description
1 polymer ?
#
loop_
_entity_poly.entity_id
_entity_poly.type
_entity_poly.pdbx_seq_one_letter_code
_entity_poly.pdbx_strand_id
1 'polypeptide(L)'
;MRPSQYVGKVQKSRPGTWTCASKRKSPDSCLVSTVPLYSVLAHSPASLRRSKTIYFEIAISPNNRSEVSVALGFVAQPFPPFRLPGWERGSLGVHGDDGNKYINDCWGGKDFTDPFKPGETIGIGMVLKPKKSSAPPAYGEPQPSEVVDVEIFLTREGEKVGMWDLHEEADADQDRPVTGLEGGHDLFAAVGTFDEAAFEVRFDSKDWLYVPS
;
A
#
# COMPACT_ATOMS: atom_id res chain seq x y z
N MET A 1 3.31 7.75 -11.88
CA MET A 1 2.71 8.67 -12.88
C MET A 1 2.16 9.88 -12.13
N ARG A 2 2.29 11.09 -12.68
CA ARG A 2 1.66 12.28 -12.09
C ARG A 2 0.26 12.46 -12.72
N PRO A 3 -0.83 12.32 -11.95
CA PRO A 3 -2.17 12.54 -12.48
C PRO A 3 -2.46 14.04 -12.64
N SER A 4 -3.45 14.39 -13.46
CA SER A 4 -3.76 15.79 -13.81
C SER A 4 -4.17 16.65 -12.60
N GLN A 5 -4.87 16.06 -11.64
CA GLN A 5 -5.27 16.69 -10.38
C GLN A 5 -4.13 16.90 -9.38
N TYR A 6 -2.96 16.29 -9.57
CA TYR A 6 -1.83 16.48 -8.66
C TYR A 6 -1.23 17.87 -8.85
N VAL A 7 -1.57 18.78 -7.92
CA VAL A 7 -1.09 20.16 -7.91
C VAL A 7 0.23 20.23 -7.15
N GLY A 8 1.32 19.95 -7.87
CA GLY A 8 2.62 19.80 -7.22
C GLY A 8 3.77 19.52 -8.17
N LYS A 9 4.89 19.09 -7.60
CA LYS A 9 6.07 18.60 -8.33
C LYS A 9 6.30 17.14 -7.99
N VAL A 10 6.63 16.35 -9.01
CA VAL A 10 7.13 14.98 -8.88
C VAL A 10 8.39 14.92 -9.73
N GLN A 11 9.53 14.66 -9.11
CA GLN A 11 10.83 14.66 -9.78
C GLN A 11 11.61 13.41 -9.37
N LYS A 12 12.21 12.74 -10.34
CA LYS A 12 13.13 11.64 -10.04
C LYS A 12 14.41 12.24 -9.46
N SER A 13 14.73 11.94 -8.21
CA SER A 13 15.95 12.46 -7.57
C SER A 13 17.15 11.57 -7.91
N ARG A 14 16.98 10.25 -7.86
CA ARG A 14 18.00 9.24 -8.20
C ARG A 14 17.32 7.94 -8.69
N PRO A 15 18.07 6.94 -9.20
CA PRO A 15 17.48 5.64 -9.53
C PRO A 15 16.66 5.09 -8.36
N GLY A 16 15.43 4.66 -8.61
CA GLY A 16 14.55 4.12 -7.57
C GLY A 16 13.92 5.15 -6.62
N THR A 17 14.25 6.44 -6.70
CA THR A 17 13.77 7.43 -5.72
C THR A 17 13.22 8.70 -6.39
N TRP A 18 12.09 9.17 -5.86
CA TRP A 18 11.36 10.33 -6.37
C TRP A 18 11.05 11.31 -5.25
N THR A 19 11.31 12.60 -5.47
CA THR A 19 10.85 13.69 -4.61
C THR A 19 9.47 14.14 -5.06
N CYS A 20 8.56 14.29 -4.10
CA CYS A 20 7.18 14.69 -4.31
C CYS A 20 6.84 15.88 -3.41
N ALA A 21 6.10 16.84 -3.95
CA ALA A 21 5.61 17.99 -3.21
C ALA A 21 4.25 18.45 -3.75
N SER A 22 3.20 18.40 -2.92
CA SER A 22 1.87 18.99 -3.19
C SER A 22 1.74 20.37 -2.56
N LYS A 23 0.85 21.21 -3.11
CA LYS A 23 0.60 22.56 -2.59
C LYS A 23 -0.50 22.58 -1.53
N ARG A 24 -0.54 23.64 -0.73
CA ARG A 24 -1.66 23.88 0.18
C ARG A 24 -3.01 23.94 -0.54
N LYS A 25 -4.06 23.36 0.06
CA LYS A 25 -5.41 23.20 -0.49
C LYS A 25 -5.44 22.40 -1.79
N SER A 26 -4.45 21.53 -2.02
CA SER A 26 -4.53 20.56 -3.12
C SER A 26 -5.69 19.60 -2.86
N PRO A 27 -6.45 19.20 -3.89
CA PRO A 27 -7.43 18.14 -3.74
C PRO A 27 -6.73 16.79 -3.52
N ASP A 28 -7.51 15.81 -3.10
CA ASP A 28 -7.07 14.42 -3.03
C ASP A 28 -6.49 13.96 -4.36
N SER A 29 -5.29 13.40 -4.29
CA SER A 29 -4.59 12.88 -5.44
C SER A 29 -3.77 11.67 -5.07
N CYS A 30 -3.71 10.68 -5.96
CA CYS A 30 -2.93 9.46 -5.78
C CYS A 30 -1.87 9.31 -6.87
N LEU A 31 -0.62 9.29 -6.44
CA LEU A 31 0.54 8.96 -7.25
C LEU A 31 0.72 7.45 -7.27
N VAL A 32 0.50 6.82 -8.42
CA VAL A 32 0.69 5.37 -8.60
C VAL A 32 2.00 5.09 -9.34
N SER A 33 2.75 4.07 -8.93
CA SER A 33 3.97 3.64 -9.64
C SER A 33 3.65 3.27 -11.09
N THR A 34 4.60 3.46 -12.00
CA THR A 34 4.40 3.10 -13.42
C THR A 34 4.59 1.62 -13.69
N VAL A 35 5.33 0.94 -12.82
CA VAL A 35 5.56 -0.50 -12.87
C VAL A 35 4.96 -1.14 -11.62
N PRO A 36 4.41 -2.35 -11.73
CA PRO A 36 3.90 -3.06 -10.56
C PRO A 36 5.07 -3.53 -9.69
N LEU A 37 4.89 -3.46 -8.37
CA LEU A 37 5.82 -4.07 -7.42
C LEU A 37 5.56 -5.59 -7.34
N TYR A 38 4.31 -5.99 -7.49
CA TYR A 38 3.88 -7.37 -7.66
C TYR A 38 3.21 -7.55 -9.01
N SER A 39 3.75 -8.42 -9.87
CA SER A 39 3.05 -8.85 -11.08
C SER A 39 2.58 -10.28 -10.88
N VAL A 40 1.30 -10.55 -11.10
CA VAL A 40 0.74 -11.90 -10.94
C VAL A 40 1.45 -12.90 -11.85
N LEU A 41 1.74 -12.49 -13.09
CA LEU A 41 2.43 -13.32 -14.07
C LEU A 41 3.86 -13.69 -13.63
N ALA A 42 4.57 -12.75 -13.01
CA ALA A 42 5.97 -12.93 -12.65
C ALA A 42 6.18 -13.46 -11.22
N HIS A 43 5.22 -13.24 -10.33
CA HIS A 43 5.42 -13.38 -8.89
C HIS A 43 4.37 -14.24 -8.18
N SER A 44 3.33 -14.75 -8.87
CA SER A 44 2.23 -15.49 -8.23
C SER A 44 2.75 -16.61 -7.31
N PRO A 45 2.50 -16.52 -5.98
CA PRO A 45 2.87 -17.58 -5.05
C PRO A 45 2.09 -18.87 -5.31
N ALA A 46 0.86 -18.78 -5.84
CA ALA A 46 0.07 -19.94 -6.23
C ALA A 46 0.76 -20.75 -7.34
N SER A 47 1.32 -20.06 -8.34
CA SER A 47 2.01 -20.69 -9.47
C SER A 47 3.46 -21.08 -9.14
N LEU A 48 4.20 -20.21 -8.46
CA LEU A 48 5.63 -20.37 -8.21
C LEU A 48 5.95 -21.14 -6.91
N ARG A 49 4.95 -21.36 -6.05
CA ARG A 49 5.12 -21.98 -4.72
C ARG A 49 6.19 -21.30 -3.86
N ARG A 50 6.41 -20.00 -4.09
CA ARG A 50 7.37 -19.16 -3.37
C ARG A 50 6.68 -17.89 -2.91
N SER A 51 6.94 -17.48 -1.67
CA SER A 51 6.44 -16.20 -1.17
C SER A 51 7.05 -15.03 -1.94
N LYS A 52 6.30 -13.94 -2.04
CA LYS A 52 6.77 -12.67 -2.59
C LYS A 52 6.50 -11.56 -1.58
N THR A 53 7.55 -10.81 -1.25
CA THR A 53 7.43 -9.56 -0.50
C THR A 53 7.53 -8.39 -1.46
N ILE A 54 6.61 -7.44 -1.34
CA ILE A 54 6.70 -6.10 -1.93
C ILE A 54 6.77 -5.07 -0.82
N TYR A 55 7.57 -4.03 -1.00
CA TYR A 55 7.84 -3.04 0.03
C TYR A 55 8.35 -1.75 -0.62
N PHE A 56 8.05 -0.62 -0.01
CA PHE A 56 8.68 0.68 -0.31
C PHE A 56 8.56 1.61 0.90
N GLU A 57 9.40 2.64 0.93
CA GLU A 57 9.40 3.66 1.99
C GLU A 57 9.05 5.05 1.44
N ILE A 58 8.49 5.87 2.31
CA ILE A 58 8.43 7.31 2.17
C ILE A 58 9.25 7.97 3.30
N ALA A 59 10.04 8.98 2.95
CA ALA A 59 10.69 9.85 3.92
C ALA A 59 9.98 11.21 3.91
N ILE A 60 9.30 11.52 5.01
CA ILE A 60 8.48 12.71 5.18
C ILE A 60 9.41 13.90 5.47
N SER A 61 9.21 15.01 4.78
CA SER A 61 9.99 16.22 5.04
C SER A 61 9.79 16.70 6.49
N PRO A 62 10.86 17.06 7.21
CA PRO A 62 10.75 17.66 8.55
C PRO A 62 10.06 19.03 8.54
N ASN A 63 9.91 19.65 7.37
CA ASN A 63 9.20 20.92 7.20
C ASN A 63 7.70 20.75 6.93
N ASN A 64 7.18 19.51 6.90
CA ASN A 64 5.74 19.29 6.81
C ASN A 64 5.03 19.77 8.10
N ARG A 65 3.72 19.92 8.02
CA ARG A 65 2.86 20.23 9.18
C ARG A 65 2.81 19.05 10.13
N SER A 66 2.43 19.31 11.38
CA SER A 66 2.26 18.27 12.40
C SER A 66 1.27 17.19 11.97
N GLU A 67 0.19 17.59 11.29
CA GLU A 67 -0.71 16.67 10.60
C GLU A 67 -0.14 16.37 9.22
N VAL A 68 0.26 15.12 8.99
CA VAL A 68 0.92 14.71 7.75
C VAL A 68 -0.11 14.30 6.72
N SER A 69 -0.28 15.12 5.68
CA SER A 69 -1.27 14.88 4.62
C SER A 69 -0.79 13.90 3.53
N VAL A 70 -0.25 12.74 3.95
CA VAL A 70 0.26 11.68 3.08
C VAL A 70 -0.36 10.34 3.47
N ALA A 71 -0.83 9.59 2.48
CA ALA A 71 -1.23 8.20 2.64
C ALA A 71 -0.31 7.31 1.80
N LEU A 72 0.07 6.12 2.28
CA LEU A 72 0.86 5.15 1.52
C LEU A 72 0.17 3.79 1.48
N GLY A 73 0.29 3.09 0.36
CA GLY A 73 -0.45 1.85 0.16
C GLY A 73 -0.16 1.11 -1.13
N PHE A 74 -1.02 0.14 -1.41
CA PHE A 74 -0.99 -0.66 -2.64
C PHE A 74 -2.33 -0.60 -3.34
N VAL A 75 -2.31 -0.57 -4.67
CA VAL A 75 -3.51 -0.55 -5.52
C VAL A 75 -3.39 -1.56 -6.65
N ALA A 76 -4.49 -2.21 -6.99
CA ALA A 76 -4.72 -2.86 -8.27
C ALA A 76 -5.26 -1.82 -9.27
N GLN A 77 -4.91 -1.96 -10.55
CA GLN A 77 -5.42 -1.09 -11.61
C GLN A 77 -6.68 -1.68 -12.28
N PRO A 78 -7.61 -0.84 -12.78
CA PRO A 78 -7.59 0.63 -12.72
C PRO A 78 -7.95 1.17 -11.32
N PHE A 79 -7.28 2.26 -10.91
CA PHE A 79 -7.54 2.95 -9.64
C PHE A 79 -7.80 4.45 -9.88
N PRO A 80 -8.84 5.05 -9.27
CA PRO A 80 -9.18 6.45 -9.50
C PRO A 80 -8.09 7.38 -8.92
N PRO A 81 -7.49 8.27 -9.71
CA PRO A 81 -6.37 9.08 -9.25
C PRO A 81 -6.75 10.19 -8.25
N PHE A 82 -8.04 10.35 -7.92
CA PHE A 82 -8.61 11.35 -7.01
C PHE A 82 -9.09 10.73 -5.67
N ARG A 83 -8.75 9.46 -5.41
CA ARG A 83 -9.00 8.78 -4.13
C ARG A 83 -7.68 8.43 -3.48
N LEU A 84 -7.62 8.47 -2.15
CA LEU A 84 -6.44 8.00 -1.42
C LEU A 84 -6.37 6.45 -1.42
N PRO A 85 -5.17 5.85 -1.32
CA PRO A 85 -5.02 4.40 -1.21
C PRO A 85 -5.86 3.84 -0.06
N GLY A 86 -6.61 2.77 -0.32
CA GLY A 86 -7.53 2.15 0.63
C GLY A 86 -8.99 2.59 0.50
N TRP A 87 -9.29 3.69 -0.18
CA TRP A 87 -10.66 4.23 -0.31
C TRP A 87 -11.51 3.65 -1.45
N GLU A 88 -10.96 2.72 -2.23
CA GLU A 88 -11.66 2.11 -3.36
C GLU A 88 -11.30 0.63 -3.49
N ARG A 89 -12.13 -0.13 -4.21
CA ARG A 89 -11.91 -1.55 -4.47
C ARG A 89 -10.50 -1.85 -4.99
N GLY A 90 -9.92 -2.95 -4.50
CA GLY A 90 -8.59 -3.39 -4.90
C GLY A 90 -7.47 -2.48 -4.37
N SER A 91 -7.70 -1.76 -3.28
CA SER A 91 -6.68 -0.94 -2.66
C SER A 91 -6.65 -1.06 -1.14
N LEU A 92 -5.47 -0.85 -0.60
CA LEU A 92 -5.25 -0.66 0.82
C LEU A 92 -4.27 0.50 1.05
N GLY A 93 -4.33 1.13 2.21
CA GLY A 93 -3.38 2.16 2.61
C GLY A 93 -3.44 2.49 4.10
N VAL A 94 -2.40 3.18 4.57
CA VAL A 94 -2.34 3.80 5.89
C VAL A 94 -2.22 5.30 5.73
N HIS A 95 -3.03 6.06 6.46
CA HIS A 95 -3.13 7.51 6.32
C HIS A 95 -2.37 8.20 7.44
N GLY A 96 -1.67 9.29 7.11
CA GLY A 96 -0.70 9.91 8.00
C GLY A 96 -1.28 10.90 9.01
N ASP A 97 -2.49 11.40 8.77
CA ASP A 97 -3.20 12.33 9.64
C ASP A 97 -3.79 11.62 10.86
N ASP A 98 -4.32 10.41 10.67
CA ASP A 98 -4.98 9.62 11.73
C ASP A 98 -4.19 8.36 12.13
N GLY A 99 -3.34 7.82 11.27
CA GLY A 99 -2.64 6.55 11.47
C GLY A 99 -3.51 5.31 11.22
N ASN A 100 -4.69 5.49 10.63
CA ASN A 100 -5.64 4.42 10.36
C ASN A 100 -5.26 3.63 9.10
N LYS A 101 -5.61 2.34 9.11
CA LYS A 101 -5.56 1.47 7.93
C LYS A 101 -6.92 1.47 7.22
N TYR A 102 -6.88 1.48 5.90
CA TYR A 102 -8.04 1.51 5.02
C TYR A 102 -7.90 0.36 4.02
N ILE A 103 -8.90 -0.51 3.91
CA ILE A 103 -8.92 -1.63 2.96
C ILE A 103 -10.27 -1.63 2.24
N ASN A 104 -10.33 -1.15 1.00
CA ASN A 104 -11.59 -0.96 0.27
C ASN A 104 -12.68 -0.28 1.12
N ASP A 105 -12.30 0.78 1.83
CA ASP A 105 -13.08 1.39 2.89
C ASP A 105 -13.37 2.87 2.58
N CYS A 106 -14.65 3.22 2.46
CA CYS A 106 -15.11 4.60 2.24
C CYS A 106 -15.61 5.30 3.52
N TRP A 107 -15.46 4.69 4.70
CA TRP A 107 -16.21 5.00 5.92
C TRP A 107 -15.37 5.45 7.12
N GLY A 108 -14.05 5.62 6.96
CA GLY A 108 -13.19 6.25 7.97
C GLY A 108 -12.02 5.39 8.47
N GLY A 109 -11.80 4.21 7.90
CA GLY A 109 -10.66 3.38 8.25
C GLY A 109 -10.81 2.72 9.62
N LYS A 110 -9.78 1.99 10.01
CA LYS A 110 -9.65 1.32 11.32
C LYS A 110 -8.34 1.74 11.99
N ASP A 111 -8.38 1.95 13.30
CA ASP A 111 -7.18 2.24 14.11
C ASP A 111 -6.08 1.21 13.85
N PHE A 112 -4.85 1.69 13.69
CA PHE A 112 -3.72 0.81 13.37
C PHE A 112 -2.37 1.25 13.93
N THR A 113 -1.98 2.51 13.73
CA THR A 113 -0.72 3.09 14.24
C THR A 113 -0.98 4.51 14.74
N ASP A 114 -0.02 5.08 15.47
CA ASP A 114 0.00 6.52 15.70
C ASP A 114 0.09 7.30 14.38
N PRO A 115 -0.46 8.53 14.30
CA PRO A 115 -0.26 9.44 13.17
C PRO A 115 1.22 9.60 12.78
N PHE A 116 1.46 9.89 11.51
CA PHE A 116 2.82 10.15 11.02
C PHE A 116 3.28 11.52 11.47
N LYS A 117 4.60 11.71 11.57
CA LYS A 117 5.21 12.96 12.01
C LYS A 117 6.18 13.49 10.95
N PRO A 118 6.34 14.81 10.86
CA PRO A 118 7.39 15.42 10.04
C PRO A 118 8.77 14.85 10.36
N GLY A 119 9.53 14.50 9.33
CA GLY A 119 10.88 13.95 9.47
C GLY A 119 10.93 12.43 9.58
N GLU A 120 9.78 11.76 9.75
CA GLU A 120 9.77 10.31 9.85
C GLU A 120 9.93 9.61 8.49
N THR A 121 10.51 8.42 8.53
CA THR A 121 10.51 7.44 7.44
C THR A 121 9.51 6.34 7.75
N ILE A 122 8.48 6.24 6.90
CA ILE A 122 7.41 5.26 7.01
C ILE A 122 7.49 4.31 5.81
N GLY A 123 7.43 3.02 6.07
CA GLY A 123 7.39 2.00 5.01
C GLY A 123 6.18 1.11 5.14
N ILE A 124 5.71 0.60 4.00
CA ILE A 124 4.62 -0.37 3.96
C ILE A 124 5.02 -1.55 3.09
N GLY A 125 4.72 -2.75 3.57
CA GLY A 125 5.02 -3.98 2.86
C GLY A 125 3.87 -4.95 2.87
N MET A 126 3.86 -5.82 1.87
CA MET A 126 2.90 -6.91 1.73
C MET A 126 3.67 -8.20 1.40
N VAL A 127 3.38 -9.26 2.16
CA VAL A 127 3.94 -10.60 1.97
C VAL A 127 2.83 -11.51 1.47
N LEU A 128 2.96 -11.95 0.21
CA LEU A 128 2.06 -12.90 -0.40
C LEU A 128 2.68 -14.31 -0.30
N LYS A 129 2.01 -15.23 0.37
CA LYS A 129 2.50 -16.59 0.68
C LYS A 129 1.61 -17.65 0.01
N PRO A 130 2.14 -18.76 -0.49
CA PRO A 130 1.31 -19.86 -0.99
C PRO A 130 0.50 -20.46 0.17
N LYS A 131 -0.83 -20.62 0.01
CA LYS A 131 -1.62 -21.39 0.98
C LYS A 131 -1.16 -22.85 0.98
N LYS A 132 -0.95 -23.40 2.18
CA LYS A 132 -0.79 -24.84 2.36
C LYS A 132 -2.18 -25.48 2.22
N SER A 133 -2.47 -26.07 1.07
CA SER A 133 -3.67 -26.92 0.91
C SER A 133 -3.57 -28.10 1.88
N SER A 134 -4.32 -28.06 2.97
CA SER A 134 -4.50 -29.20 3.90
C SER A 134 -5.88 -29.83 3.78
N ALA A 135 -6.76 -29.32 2.90
CA ALA A 135 -8.07 -29.90 2.67
C ALA A 135 -8.01 -30.89 1.48
N PRO A 136 -8.58 -32.11 1.60
CA PRO A 136 -8.86 -32.95 0.45
C PRO A 136 -9.70 -32.18 -0.57
N PRO A 137 -9.51 -32.39 -1.89
CA PRO A 137 -10.33 -31.72 -2.90
C PRO A 137 -11.81 -32.02 -2.62
N ALA A 138 -12.58 -30.97 -2.32
CA ALA A 138 -14.02 -31.10 -2.16
C ALA A 138 -14.61 -31.48 -3.52
N TYR A 139 -15.28 -32.63 -3.59
CA TYR A 139 -16.02 -33.05 -4.77
C TYR A 139 -17.21 -32.10 -4.97
N GLY A 140 -17.25 -31.38 -6.09
CA GLY A 140 -18.50 -30.80 -6.61
C GLY A 140 -18.45 -29.36 -7.08
N GLU A 141 -17.48 -28.54 -6.65
CA GLU A 141 -17.36 -27.15 -7.12
C GLU A 141 -15.89 -26.77 -7.33
N PRO A 142 -15.54 -26.02 -8.41
CA PRO A 142 -14.21 -25.46 -8.55
C PRO A 142 -13.96 -24.48 -7.40
N GLN A 143 -13.24 -24.92 -6.37
CA GLN A 143 -12.66 -24.00 -5.39
C GLN A 143 -11.77 -23.01 -6.17
N PRO A 144 -11.81 -21.69 -5.88
CA PRO A 144 -10.86 -20.75 -6.46
C PRO A 144 -9.45 -21.26 -6.13
N SER A 145 -8.76 -21.80 -7.12
CA SER A 145 -7.56 -22.61 -6.94
C SER A 145 -6.30 -21.78 -6.58
N GLU A 146 -6.48 -20.53 -6.14
CA GLU A 146 -5.43 -19.51 -6.15
C GLU A 146 -5.44 -18.57 -4.93
N VAL A 147 -6.14 -18.90 -3.84
CA VAL A 147 -6.11 -18.03 -2.66
C VAL A 147 -4.72 -18.10 -2.01
N VAL A 148 -4.01 -16.98 -1.99
CA VAL A 148 -2.73 -16.82 -1.27
C VAL A 148 -2.98 -16.20 0.10
N ASP A 149 -2.13 -16.50 1.08
CA ASP A 149 -2.15 -15.77 2.35
C ASP A 149 -1.45 -14.42 2.16
N VAL A 150 -2.08 -13.33 2.58
CA VAL A 150 -1.57 -11.98 2.38
C VAL A 150 -1.47 -11.28 3.74
N GLU A 151 -0.24 -10.97 4.12
CA GLU A 151 0.08 -10.25 5.35
C GLU A 151 0.63 -8.87 4.99
N ILE A 152 0.09 -7.83 5.62
CA ILE A 152 0.54 -6.46 5.42
C ILE A 152 1.24 -6.01 6.70
N PHE A 153 2.31 -5.23 6.56
CA PHE A 153 3.04 -4.67 7.67
C PHE A 153 3.46 -3.23 7.41
N LEU A 154 3.61 -2.47 8.49
CA LEU A 154 4.11 -1.10 8.48
C LEU A 154 5.42 -1.03 9.25
N THR A 155 6.34 -0.22 8.75
CA THR A 155 7.60 0.11 9.42
C THR A 155 7.69 1.60 9.69
N ARG A 156 8.31 1.96 10.81
CA ARG A 156 8.65 3.33 11.18
C ARG A 156 10.11 3.37 11.60
N GLU A 157 10.89 4.28 11.01
CA GLU A 157 12.33 4.40 11.26
C GLU A 157 13.11 3.09 11.10
N GLY A 158 12.72 2.27 10.12
CA GLY A 158 13.35 0.98 9.85
C GLY A 158 12.89 -0.18 10.74
N GLU A 159 11.98 0.05 11.69
CA GLU A 159 11.46 -0.99 12.58
C GLU A 159 10.01 -1.35 12.24
N LYS A 160 9.64 -2.63 12.30
CA LYS A 160 8.25 -3.07 12.10
C LYS A 160 7.41 -2.67 13.31
N VAL A 161 6.38 -1.84 13.10
CA VAL A 161 5.53 -1.30 14.17
C VAL A 161 4.11 -1.86 14.19
N GLY A 162 3.68 -2.52 13.12
CA GLY A 162 2.36 -3.12 13.04
C GLY A 162 2.23 -4.08 11.87
N MET A 163 1.27 -5.00 11.97
CA MET A 163 0.90 -5.92 10.89
C MET A 163 -0.57 -6.35 11.01
N TRP A 164 -1.16 -6.78 9.90
CA TRP A 164 -2.47 -7.40 9.86
C TRP A 164 -2.56 -8.42 8.74
N ASP A 165 -3.41 -9.43 8.90
CA ASP A 165 -3.79 -10.33 7.82
C ASP A 165 -4.90 -9.66 6.96
N LEU A 166 -4.80 -9.78 5.64
CA LEU A 166 -5.76 -9.17 4.71
C LEU A 166 -7.20 -9.62 4.97
N HIS A 167 -7.41 -10.84 5.44
CA HIS A 167 -8.72 -11.45 5.66
C HIS A 167 -9.20 -11.43 7.11
N GLU A 168 -8.32 -11.17 8.09
CA GLU A 168 -8.70 -11.10 9.52
C GLU A 168 -9.82 -10.08 9.79
N GLU A 169 -9.95 -9.06 8.94
CA GLU A 169 -10.95 -8.00 9.09
C GLU A 169 -12.28 -8.31 8.38
N ALA A 170 -12.30 -9.25 7.42
CA ALA A 170 -13.48 -9.57 6.61
C ALA A 170 -14.55 -10.39 7.36
N ASP A 171 -14.26 -10.79 8.61
CA ASP A 171 -15.16 -11.57 9.47
C ASP A 171 -16.21 -10.67 10.20
N ALA A 172 -16.19 -9.35 9.98
CA ALA A 172 -17.24 -8.44 10.42
C ALA A 172 -18.31 -8.26 9.33
N ASP A 173 -19.60 -8.35 9.70
CA ASP A 173 -20.78 -8.29 8.80
C ASP A 173 -20.88 -7.04 7.88
N GLN A 174 -19.97 -6.06 8.01
CA GLN A 174 -20.00 -4.77 7.31
C GLN A 174 -18.83 -4.55 6.35
N ASP A 175 -17.86 -5.47 6.27
CA ASP A 175 -16.64 -5.27 5.48
C ASP A 175 -16.86 -5.64 4.00
N ARG A 176 -16.29 -4.82 3.10
CA ARG A 176 -16.34 -5.09 1.66
C ARG A 176 -15.34 -6.17 1.28
N PRO A 177 -15.60 -6.94 0.20
CA PRO A 177 -14.63 -7.89 -0.33
C PRO A 177 -13.28 -7.22 -0.64
N VAL A 178 -12.19 -7.89 -0.29
CA VAL A 178 -10.80 -7.45 -0.53
C VAL A 178 -10.30 -7.78 -1.95
N THR A 179 -11.22 -7.97 -2.89
CA THR A 179 -10.92 -8.42 -4.25
C THR A 179 -9.92 -7.49 -4.94
N GLY A 180 -8.87 -8.09 -5.50
CA GLY A 180 -7.76 -7.38 -6.15
C GLY A 180 -6.47 -7.41 -5.34
N LEU A 181 -6.54 -7.63 -4.02
CA LEU A 181 -5.37 -7.67 -3.13
C LEU A 181 -4.91 -9.10 -2.83
N GLU A 182 -5.70 -10.10 -3.20
CA GLU A 182 -5.53 -11.53 -2.92
C GLU A 182 -4.54 -12.23 -3.88
N GLY A 183 -3.54 -11.50 -4.40
CA GLY A 183 -2.50 -12.05 -5.29
C GLY A 183 -2.93 -12.37 -6.73
N GLY A 184 -4.21 -12.25 -7.09
CA GLY A 184 -4.69 -12.48 -8.46
C GLY A 184 -4.48 -11.31 -9.45
N HIS A 185 -3.95 -10.17 -9.00
CA HIS A 185 -3.80 -8.96 -9.81
C HIS A 185 -2.42 -8.33 -9.60
N ASP A 186 -1.97 -7.55 -10.60
CA ASP A 186 -0.78 -6.72 -10.44
C ASP A 186 -1.03 -5.63 -9.39
N LEU A 187 -0.09 -5.48 -8.45
CA LEU A 187 -0.14 -4.47 -7.39
C LEU A 187 0.93 -3.41 -7.60
N PHE A 188 0.49 -2.16 -7.51
CA PHE A 188 1.30 -0.97 -7.69
C PHE A 188 1.44 -0.25 -6.36
N ALA A 189 2.60 0.39 -6.15
CA ALA A 189 2.76 1.29 -5.03
C ALA A 189 1.93 2.55 -5.28
N ALA A 190 1.29 3.04 -4.23
CA ALA A 190 0.42 4.20 -4.29
C ALA A 190 0.72 5.14 -3.12
N VAL A 191 0.84 6.43 -3.43
CA VAL A 191 1.02 7.49 -2.44
C VAL A 191 -0.03 8.57 -2.65
N GLY A 192 -0.92 8.72 -1.68
CA GLY A 192 -1.97 9.73 -1.65
C GLY A 192 -1.51 11.04 -1.01
N THR A 193 -2.03 12.17 -1.48
CA THR A 193 -1.85 13.50 -0.87
C THR A 193 -3.17 14.26 -0.90
N PHE A 194 -3.50 15.00 0.16
CA PHE A 194 -4.78 15.73 0.30
C PHE A 194 -4.64 17.16 0.88
N ASP A 195 -3.41 17.62 1.10
CA ASP A 195 -3.07 19.03 1.34
C ASP A 195 -1.58 19.23 0.95
N GLU A 196 -0.92 20.23 1.51
CA GLU A 196 0.53 20.46 1.44
C GLU A 196 1.31 19.32 2.08
N ALA A 197 2.08 18.60 1.27
CA ALA A 197 2.97 17.55 1.72
C ALA A 197 4.25 17.54 0.89
N ALA A 198 5.40 17.35 1.53
CA ALA A 198 6.68 17.09 0.87
C ALA A 198 7.29 15.79 1.42
N PHE A 199 7.76 14.93 0.52
CA PHE A 199 8.35 13.64 0.86
C PHE A 199 9.22 13.08 -0.28
N GLU A 200 10.07 12.10 0.04
CA GLU A 200 10.71 11.21 -0.95
C GLU A 200 10.04 9.84 -0.92
N VAL A 201 9.81 9.24 -2.08
CA VAL A 201 9.40 7.83 -2.23
C VAL A 201 10.61 7.02 -2.66
N ARG A 202 10.92 5.93 -1.95
CA ARG A 202 12.12 5.10 -2.11
C ARG A 202 11.73 3.67 -2.47
N PHE A 203 12.08 3.26 -3.69
CA PHE A 203 11.87 1.90 -4.20
C PHE A 203 13.14 1.07 -4.28
N ASP A 204 14.33 1.69 -4.25
CA ASP A 204 15.59 0.95 -4.22
C ASP A 204 15.89 0.49 -2.80
N SER A 205 16.06 -0.82 -2.63
CA SER A 205 16.40 -1.44 -1.34
C SER A 205 17.65 -0.86 -0.65
N LYS A 206 18.54 -0.21 -1.40
CA LYS A 206 19.73 0.46 -0.85
C LYS A 206 19.39 1.73 -0.07
N ASP A 207 18.24 2.33 -0.35
CA ASP A 207 17.75 3.55 0.28
C ASP A 207 16.81 3.24 1.48
N TRP A 208 16.47 1.98 1.72
CA TRP A 208 15.57 1.59 2.79
C TRP A 208 16.27 1.54 4.15
N LEU A 209 15.55 1.96 5.19
CA LEU A 209 15.96 1.76 6.58
C LEU A 209 15.63 0.33 7.04
N TYR A 210 14.50 -0.22 6.60
CA TYR A 210 14.13 -1.60 6.88
C TYR A 210 14.66 -2.54 5.80
N VAL A 211 15.16 -3.71 6.22
CA VAL A 211 15.54 -4.80 5.32
C VAL A 211 14.51 -5.93 5.45
N PRO A 212 13.61 -6.11 4.47
CA PRO A 212 12.65 -7.21 4.50
C PRO A 212 13.36 -8.57 4.50
N SER A 213 13.02 -9.42 5.47
CA SER A 213 13.47 -10.81 5.58
C SER A 213 12.78 -11.75 4.58
#